data_AF-A0A7L2Q5B4-F1
#
_entry.id   AF-A0A7L2Q5B4-F1
#
_cell.length_a   1.000
_cell.length_b   1.000
_cell.length_c   1.000
_cell.angle_alpha   90.00
_cell.angle_beta   90.00
_cell.angle_gamma   90.00
#
_symmetry.space_group_name_H-M   'P 1'
#
loop_
_entity.id
_entity.type
_entity.pdbx_description
1 polymer ?
#
loop_
_entity_poly.entity_id
_entity_poly.type
_entity_poly.pdbx_seq_one_letter_code
_entity_poly.pdbx_strand_id
1 'polypeptide(L)'
;ESIEEWRKEVGLEKMILLGHNLGGFLAAAYSLKYPSRVKHLILVEPWGFPERPDNAEHERPIPIWIKALGAILSPFNPLAGLRIAGPFGLSLVQRLRPDFKRKYSSMFDDNTVAEYIYHCNVQSPSGETAFKNMTIPYGWAKRPMLQRISQMDRDIPITVVYGARSCIDGNSGSTIQSLRPNSYVKTIAILGAGHYVYADQPEDFNEKVKDICDSVD
;
A
#
# COMPACT_ATOMS: atom_id res chain seq x y z
N GLU A 1 16.35 -3.00 -5.76
CA GLU A 1 17.46 -3.86 -5.33
C GLU A 1 16.97 -4.96 -4.41
N SER A 2 16.50 -4.71 -3.19
CA SER A 2 16.16 -5.81 -2.26
C SER A 2 15.14 -6.83 -2.79
N ILE A 3 14.10 -6.42 -3.53
CA ILE A 3 13.17 -7.36 -4.19
C ILE A 3 13.87 -8.19 -5.29
N GLU A 4 14.81 -7.59 -6.02
CA GLU A 4 15.57 -8.28 -7.07
C GLU A 4 16.58 -9.28 -6.49
N GLU A 5 17.25 -8.91 -5.40
CA GLU A 5 18.16 -9.79 -4.67
C GLU A 5 17.39 -10.98 -4.10
N TRP A 6 16.26 -10.73 -3.45
CA TRP A 6 15.37 -11.78 -2.96
C TRP A 6 14.91 -12.71 -4.09
N ARG A 7 14.42 -12.16 -5.21
CA ARG A 7 14.00 -12.94 -6.39
C ARG A 7 15.11 -13.88 -6.88
N LYS A 8 16.35 -13.38 -6.96
CA LYS A 8 17.51 -14.18 -7.39
C LYS A 8 17.79 -15.31 -6.40
N GLU A 9 17.79 -15.01 -5.11
CA GLU A 9 18.07 -16.00 -4.06
C GLU A 9 17.03 -17.12 -4.04
N VAL A 10 15.75 -16.80 -4.26
CA VAL A 10 14.70 -17.82 -4.34
C VAL A 10 14.62 -18.52 -5.70
N GLY A 11 15.46 -18.14 -6.68
CA GLY A 11 15.53 -18.80 -7.99
C GLY A 11 14.36 -18.51 -8.95
N LEU A 12 13.60 -17.44 -8.76
CA LEU A 12 12.41 -17.14 -9.58
C LEU A 12 12.78 -16.34 -10.84
N GLU A 13 12.63 -16.86 -12.05
CA GLU A 13 13.00 -16.11 -13.27
C GLU A 13 12.13 -14.86 -13.52
N LYS A 14 10.80 -15.04 -13.43
CA LYS A 14 9.77 -14.00 -13.53
C LYS A 14 8.69 -14.25 -12.48
N MET A 15 7.96 -13.20 -12.10
CA MET A 15 6.94 -13.27 -11.06
C MET A 15 5.66 -12.53 -11.45
N ILE A 16 4.53 -12.99 -10.95
CA ILE A 16 3.35 -12.14 -10.76
C ILE A 16 3.57 -11.39 -9.46
N LEU A 17 3.65 -10.06 -9.53
CA LEU A 17 3.99 -9.24 -8.38
C LEU A 17 2.73 -8.55 -7.86
N LEU A 18 2.28 -8.95 -6.67
CA LEU A 18 1.16 -8.34 -5.97
C LEU A 18 1.68 -7.44 -4.84
N GLY A 19 1.24 -6.18 -4.82
CA GLY A 19 1.59 -5.23 -3.77
C GLY A 19 0.36 -4.54 -3.18
N HIS A 20 0.25 -4.55 -1.85
CA HIS A 20 -0.78 -3.80 -1.11
C HIS A 20 -0.27 -2.45 -0.62
N ASN A 21 -1.04 -1.37 -0.75
CA ASN A 21 -0.73 -0.07 -0.18
C ASN A 21 0.67 0.45 -0.59
N LEU A 22 1.58 0.68 0.36
CA LEU A 22 2.98 1.03 0.06
C LEU A 22 3.70 -0.06 -0.74
N GLY A 23 3.37 -1.33 -0.50
CA GLY A 23 3.86 -2.46 -1.28
C GLY A 23 3.46 -2.36 -2.76
N GLY A 24 2.28 -1.79 -3.07
CA GLY A 24 1.87 -1.51 -4.44
C GLY A 24 2.76 -0.49 -5.13
N PHE A 25 3.14 0.58 -4.42
CA PHE A 25 4.10 1.57 -4.92
C PHE A 25 5.48 0.96 -5.19
N LEU A 26 5.96 0.13 -4.26
CA LEU A 26 7.25 -0.56 -4.40
C LEU A 26 7.22 -1.60 -5.53
N ALA A 27 6.12 -2.33 -5.68
CA ALA A 27 5.92 -3.28 -6.77
C ALA A 27 5.94 -2.59 -8.13
N ALA A 28 5.20 -1.49 -8.30
CA ALA A 28 5.21 -0.70 -9.52
C ALA A 28 6.61 -0.10 -9.82
N ALA A 29 7.32 0.39 -8.79
CA ALA A 29 8.68 0.87 -8.94
C ALA A 29 9.67 -0.25 -9.34
N TYR A 30 9.47 -1.47 -8.83
CA TYR A 30 10.23 -2.65 -9.23
C TYR A 30 9.95 -3.02 -10.69
N SER A 31 8.69 -3.08 -11.11
CA SER A 31 8.29 -3.37 -12.50
C SER A 31 8.83 -2.35 -13.50
N LEU A 32 8.92 -1.07 -13.12
CA LEU A 32 9.57 -0.03 -13.92
C LEU A 32 11.06 -0.30 -14.14
N LYS A 33 11.75 -0.83 -13.11
CA LYS A 33 13.21 -1.01 -13.14
C LYS A 33 13.62 -2.35 -13.75
N TYR A 34 12.86 -3.41 -13.53
CA TYR A 34 13.16 -4.77 -13.98
C TYR A 34 11.99 -5.36 -14.78
N PRO A 35 11.65 -4.76 -15.94
CA PRO A 35 10.45 -5.16 -16.68
C PRO A 35 10.47 -6.62 -17.12
N SER A 36 11.64 -7.16 -17.47
CA SER A 36 11.80 -8.56 -17.86
C SER A 36 11.58 -9.58 -16.73
N ARG A 37 11.36 -9.14 -15.49
CA ARG A 37 11.17 -9.98 -14.30
C ARG A 37 9.72 -10.06 -13.84
N VAL A 38 8.81 -9.35 -14.48
CA VAL A 38 7.40 -9.27 -14.07
C VAL A 38 6.51 -9.79 -15.19
N LYS A 39 5.72 -10.83 -14.89
CA LYS A 39 4.69 -11.34 -15.80
C LYS A 39 3.41 -10.52 -15.72
N HIS A 40 3.04 -10.09 -14.51
CA HIS A 40 1.83 -9.30 -14.25
C HIS A 40 1.98 -8.51 -12.96
N LEU A 41 1.46 -7.29 -12.91
CA LEU A 41 1.47 -6.43 -11.74
C LEU A 41 0.07 -6.30 -11.16
N ILE A 42 -0.13 -6.77 -9.92
CA ILE A 42 -1.38 -6.65 -9.18
C ILE A 42 -1.22 -5.57 -8.11
N LEU A 43 -2.00 -4.49 -8.23
CA LEU A 43 -1.97 -3.35 -7.32
C LEU A 43 -3.21 -3.39 -6.43
N VAL A 44 -3.05 -3.69 -5.15
CA VAL A 44 -4.15 -3.72 -4.19
C VAL A 44 -4.12 -2.44 -3.37
N GLU A 45 -5.14 -1.59 -3.50
CA GLU A 45 -5.24 -0.34 -2.72
C GLU A 45 -3.94 0.48 -2.71
N PRO A 46 -3.30 0.74 -3.86
CA PRO A 46 -1.92 1.22 -3.88
C PRO A 46 -1.81 2.69 -3.44
N TRP A 47 -0.89 2.97 -2.52
CA TRP A 47 -0.55 4.34 -2.14
C TRP A 47 0.45 4.97 -3.11
N GLY A 48 0.47 6.30 -3.19
CA GLY A 48 1.51 7.06 -3.90
C GLY A 48 1.34 7.12 -5.42
N PHE A 49 0.15 6.80 -5.92
CA PHE A 49 -0.21 6.91 -7.33
C PHE A 49 -0.59 8.34 -7.73
N PRO A 50 -1.65 8.93 -7.14
CA PRO A 50 -2.08 10.27 -7.51
C PRO A 50 -1.06 11.34 -7.15
N GLU A 51 -1.07 12.41 -7.94
CA GLU A 51 -0.33 13.63 -7.66
C GLU A 51 -1.05 14.42 -6.57
N ARG A 52 -0.27 15.22 -5.82
CA ARG A 52 -0.86 16.18 -4.90
C ARG A 52 -1.62 17.23 -5.74
N PRO A 53 -2.91 17.48 -5.49
CA PRO A 53 -3.63 18.53 -6.19
C PRO A 53 -2.98 19.90 -5.95
N ASP A 54 -2.74 20.69 -7.00
CA ASP A 54 -2.21 22.06 -6.91
C ASP A 54 -3.07 22.95 -5.99
N ASN A 55 -4.38 22.67 -5.96
CA ASN A 55 -5.37 23.40 -5.17
C ASN A 55 -5.26 23.12 -3.66
N ALA A 56 -4.41 22.19 -3.22
CA ALA A 56 -4.15 21.95 -1.80
C ALA A 56 -3.36 23.10 -1.12
N GLU A 57 -2.99 24.14 -1.87
CA GLU A 57 -2.53 25.42 -1.29
C GLU A 57 -3.66 26.40 -0.97
N HIS A 58 -4.89 26.19 -1.47
CA HIS A 58 -6.05 27.05 -1.20
C HIS A 58 -6.86 26.64 0.05
N GLU A 59 -6.44 25.60 0.77
CA GLU A 59 -7.07 25.22 2.03
C GLU A 59 -6.46 25.98 3.20
N ARG A 60 -7.19 27.04 3.61
CA ARG A 60 -7.17 27.77 4.90
C ARG A 60 -5.81 27.89 5.60
N PRO A 61 -5.30 29.11 5.88
CA PRO A 61 -4.01 29.27 6.55
C PRO A 61 -3.98 28.49 7.87
N ILE A 62 -3.29 27.35 7.85
CA ILE A 62 -3.15 26.51 9.04
C ILE A 62 -2.41 27.36 10.08
N PRO A 63 -3.02 27.63 11.24
CA PRO A 63 -2.42 28.45 12.27
C PRO A 63 -0.99 27.99 12.57
N ILE A 64 -0.09 28.95 12.76
CA ILE A 64 1.35 28.70 12.94
C ILE A 64 1.59 27.72 14.11
N TRP A 65 0.77 27.74 15.14
CA TRP A 65 0.84 26.80 16.26
C TRP A 65 0.56 25.34 15.84
N ILE A 66 -0.35 25.10 14.89
CA ILE A 66 -0.61 23.75 14.34
C ILE A 66 0.56 23.32 13.45
N LYS A 67 1.12 24.23 12.64
CA LYS A 67 2.33 23.94 11.85
C LYS A 67 3.52 23.63 12.75
N ALA A 68 3.68 24.37 13.85
CA ALA A 68 4.72 24.14 14.85
C ALA A 68 4.50 22.81 15.59
N LEU A 69 3.27 22.50 15.99
CA LEU A 69 2.92 21.21 16.60
C LEU A 69 3.20 20.04 15.64
N GLY A 70 2.79 20.18 14.37
CA GLY A 70 3.07 19.21 13.32
C GLY A 70 4.56 19.07 13.00
N ALA A 71 5.34 20.15 13.08
CA ALA A 71 6.80 20.14 12.91
C ALA A 71 7.54 19.53 14.12
N ILE A 72 7.01 19.70 15.34
CA ILE A 72 7.52 19.08 16.58
C ILE A 72 7.14 17.59 16.66
N LEU A 73 5.98 17.21 16.10
CA LEU A 73 5.52 15.82 16.00
C LEU A 73 6.07 15.08 14.77
N SER A 74 6.45 15.79 13.70
CA SER A 74 7.12 15.27 12.49
C SER A 74 8.40 14.44 12.73
N PRO A 75 9.29 14.77 13.68
CA PRO A 75 10.40 13.89 14.03
C PRO A 75 9.95 12.62 14.76
N PHE A 76 8.78 12.63 15.39
CA PHE A 76 8.20 11.43 15.98
C PHE A 76 7.57 10.59 14.89
N ASN A 77 8.28 9.55 14.53
CA ASN A 77 7.71 8.39 13.91
C ASN A 77 6.38 8.03 14.62
N PRO A 78 5.22 7.96 13.93
CA PRO A 78 3.92 7.78 14.59
C PRO A 78 3.86 6.57 15.53
N LEU A 79 4.61 5.50 15.24
CA LEU A 79 4.67 4.30 16.10
C LEU A 79 5.81 4.39 17.14
N ALA A 80 6.53 5.51 17.24
CA ALA A 80 7.43 5.77 18.37
C ALA A 80 6.67 5.77 19.69
N GLY A 81 5.44 6.29 19.71
CA GLY A 81 4.57 6.18 20.88
C GLY A 81 4.28 4.73 21.26
N LEU A 82 4.11 3.86 20.27
CA LEU A 82 3.91 2.42 20.49
C LEU A 82 5.17 1.77 21.07
N ARG A 83 6.36 2.14 20.60
CA ARG A 83 7.65 1.66 21.14
C ARG A 83 7.90 2.13 22.58
N ILE A 84 7.57 3.38 22.88
CA ILE A 84 7.70 3.96 24.22
C ILE A 84 6.77 3.26 25.22
N ALA A 85 5.57 2.85 24.80
CA ALA A 85 4.61 2.17 25.66
C ALA A 85 5.11 0.82 26.19
N GLY A 86 6.15 0.22 25.57
CA GLY A 86 6.78 -1.02 26.01
C GLY A 86 5.73 -2.12 26.24
N PRO A 87 5.70 -2.78 27.42
CA PRO A 87 4.78 -3.88 27.69
C PRO A 87 3.29 -3.51 27.60
N PHE A 88 2.94 -2.22 27.69
CA PHE A 88 1.56 -1.75 27.52
C PHE A 88 1.17 -1.53 26.05
N GLY A 89 2.12 -1.61 25.11
CA GLY A 89 1.89 -1.37 23.70
C GLY A 89 0.89 -2.34 23.06
N LEU A 90 0.82 -3.59 23.53
CA LEU A 90 -0.19 -4.54 23.06
C LEU A 90 -1.61 -4.06 23.37
N SER A 91 -1.86 -3.62 24.61
CA SER A 91 -3.15 -3.06 25.03
C SER A 91 -3.49 -1.78 24.24
N LEU A 92 -2.47 -0.96 23.95
CA LEU A 92 -2.62 0.22 23.10
C LEU A 92 -3.05 -0.15 21.67
N VAL A 93 -2.45 -1.16 21.04
CA VAL A 93 -2.86 -1.66 19.71
C VAL A 93 -4.30 -2.16 19.74
N GLN A 94 -4.67 -2.96 20.73
CA GLN A 94 -6.04 -3.47 20.86
C GLN A 94 -7.07 -2.35 20.99
N ARG A 95 -6.74 -1.26 21.69
CA ARG A 95 -7.61 -0.10 21.86
C ARG A 95 -7.68 0.79 20.62
N LEU A 96 -6.55 0.98 19.92
CA LEU A 96 -6.49 1.85 18.74
C LEU A 96 -6.99 1.15 17.47
N ARG A 97 -6.85 -0.18 17.38
CA ARG A 97 -7.22 -0.98 16.21
C ARG A 97 -8.08 -2.21 16.58
N PRO A 98 -9.23 -2.02 17.26
CA PRO A 98 -10.15 -3.13 17.56
C PRO A 98 -10.74 -3.75 16.28
N ASP A 99 -10.73 -3.00 15.17
CA ASP A 99 -11.19 -3.45 13.87
C ASP A 99 -10.43 -4.67 13.35
N PHE A 100 -9.11 -4.76 13.61
CA PHE A 100 -8.32 -5.90 13.15
C PHE A 100 -8.73 -7.20 13.84
N LYS A 101 -8.98 -7.18 15.15
CA LYS A 101 -9.47 -8.37 15.86
C LYS A 101 -10.78 -8.87 15.24
N ARG A 102 -11.67 -7.95 14.88
CA ARG A 102 -12.94 -8.30 14.21
C ARG A 102 -12.72 -8.89 12.81
N LYS A 103 -11.88 -8.27 11.99
CA LYS A 103 -11.62 -8.72 10.60
C LYS A 103 -11.08 -10.15 10.53
N TYR A 104 -10.23 -10.53 11.49
CA TYR A 104 -9.58 -11.85 11.51
C TYR A 104 -10.23 -12.83 12.50
N SER A 105 -11.42 -12.52 13.01
CA SER A 105 -12.13 -13.35 14.00
C SER A 105 -12.49 -14.75 13.50
N SER A 106 -12.54 -14.97 12.18
CA SER A 106 -12.74 -16.29 11.58
C SER A 106 -11.47 -17.16 11.58
N MET A 107 -10.29 -16.56 11.75
CA MET A 107 -8.99 -17.26 11.74
C MET A 107 -8.38 -17.39 13.14
N PHE A 108 -8.58 -16.38 13.99
CA PHE A 108 -8.01 -16.32 15.33
C PHE A 108 -9.05 -15.79 16.31
N ASP A 109 -9.23 -16.50 17.43
CA ASP A 109 -10.10 -16.12 18.55
C ASP A 109 -9.34 -15.39 19.68
N ASP A 110 -8.02 -15.45 19.66
CA ASP A 110 -7.11 -14.90 20.66
C ASP A 110 -6.57 -13.50 20.30
N ASN A 111 -5.36 -13.17 20.76
CA ASN A 111 -4.68 -11.90 20.51
C ASN A 111 -3.60 -11.97 19.44
N THR A 112 -3.47 -13.10 18.73
CA THR A 112 -2.40 -13.36 17.73
C THR A 112 -2.22 -12.18 16.76
N VAL A 113 -3.32 -11.62 16.25
CA VAL A 113 -3.26 -10.50 15.29
C VAL A 113 -2.74 -9.21 15.94
N ALA A 114 -3.18 -8.92 17.17
CA ALA A 114 -2.73 -7.74 17.89
C ALA A 114 -1.25 -7.86 18.29
N GLU A 115 -0.83 -9.06 18.71
CA GLU A 115 0.57 -9.39 19.01
C GLU A 115 1.46 -9.28 17.78
N TYR A 116 1.02 -9.82 16.65
CA TYR A 116 1.72 -9.70 15.37
C TYR A 116 1.93 -8.22 14.99
N ILE A 117 0.85 -7.42 15.01
CA ILE A 117 0.92 -5.98 14.69
C ILE A 117 1.84 -5.27 15.68
N TYR A 118 1.70 -5.52 16.98
CA TYR A 118 2.55 -4.91 17.99
C TYR A 118 4.03 -5.24 17.73
N HIS A 119 4.37 -6.52 17.62
CA HIS A 119 5.74 -6.98 17.48
C HIS A 119 6.40 -6.58 16.17
N CYS A 120 5.65 -6.45 15.06
CA CYS A 120 6.18 -5.89 13.81
C CYS A 120 6.50 -4.40 13.93
N ASN A 121 5.69 -3.64 14.68
CA ASN A 121 5.78 -2.18 14.72
C ASN A 121 6.66 -1.64 15.86
N VAL A 122 7.05 -2.47 16.84
CA VAL A 122 8.02 -2.06 17.87
C VAL A 122 9.49 -2.27 17.47
N GLN A 123 9.76 -2.97 16.36
CA GLN A 123 11.12 -3.16 15.86
C GLN A 123 11.74 -1.85 15.36
N SER A 124 13.01 -1.94 14.95
CA SER A 124 13.73 -0.89 14.25
C SER A 124 12.89 -0.28 13.11
N PRO A 125 12.74 1.06 13.05
CA PRO A 125 11.73 1.76 12.25
C PRO A 125 12.03 1.86 10.74
N SER A 126 12.61 0.82 10.12
CA SER A 126 13.06 0.88 8.73
C SER A 126 11.92 1.25 7.76
N GLY A 127 10.74 0.68 7.97
CA GLY A 127 9.54 0.95 7.17
C GLY A 127 9.04 2.40 7.29
N GLU A 128 8.95 2.95 8.51
CA GLU A 128 8.48 4.32 8.68
C GLU A 128 9.52 5.34 8.22
N THR A 129 10.82 5.07 8.43
CA THR A 129 11.90 5.89 7.89
C THR A 129 11.86 5.91 6.36
N ALA A 130 11.69 4.75 5.72
CA ALA A 130 11.55 4.66 4.28
C ALA A 130 10.31 5.42 3.78
N PHE A 131 9.14 5.20 4.41
CA PHE A 131 7.91 5.89 4.05
C PHE A 131 8.06 7.42 4.17
N LYS A 132 8.59 7.91 5.29
CA LYS A 132 8.87 9.34 5.51
C LYS A 132 9.76 9.92 4.40
N ASN A 133 10.82 9.21 4.01
CA ASN A 133 11.72 9.64 2.94
C ASN A 133 11.09 9.64 1.55
N MET A 134 10.01 8.88 1.35
CA MET A 134 9.23 8.83 0.10
C MET A 134 8.04 9.79 0.10
N THR A 135 7.74 10.45 1.22
CA THR A 135 6.59 11.35 1.37
C THR A 135 6.98 12.83 1.35
N ILE A 136 6.07 13.67 0.87
CA ILE A 136 6.03 15.11 1.10
C ILE A 136 4.89 15.42 2.10
N PRO A 137 4.69 16.67 2.56
CA PRO A 137 3.66 16.99 3.55
C PRO A 137 2.28 16.42 3.20
N TYR A 138 1.51 16.05 4.24
CA TYR A 138 0.21 15.38 4.16
C TYR A 138 0.23 13.95 3.58
N GLY A 139 1.40 13.31 3.54
CA GLY A 139 1.51 11.89 3.16
C GLY A 139 1.38 11.64 1.66
N TRP A 140 1.56 12.67 0.83
CA TRP A 140 1.66 12.53 -0.62
C TRP A 140 3.02 11.95 -1.02
N ALA A 141 3.08 11.19 -2.11
CA ALA A 141 4.34 10.68 -2.61
C ALA A 141 5.20 11.80 -3.20
N LYS A 142 6.50 11.82 -2.86
CA LYS A 142 7.50 12.72 -3.45
C LYS A 142 7.66 12.53 -4.95
N ARG A 143 7.43 11.30 -5.42
CA ARG A 143 7.46 10.92 -6.84
C ARG A 143 6.20 10.11 -7.13
N PRO A 144 5.07 10.74 -7.47
CA PRO A 144 3.83 10.03 -7.78
C PRO A 144 4.03 8.98 -8.87
N MET A 145 3.31 7.86 -8.79
CA MET A 145 3.45 6.78 -9.77
C MET A 145 2.75 7.11 -11.09
N LEU A 146 1.64 7.84 -11.09
CA LEU A 146 0.92 8.18 -12.32
C LEU A 146 1.79 8.98 -13.31
N GLN A 147 2.68 9.85 -12.83
CA GLN A 147 3.65 10.58 -13.68
C GLN A 147 4.63 9.66 -14.45
N ARG A 148 4.75 8.41 -14.02
CA ARG A 148 5.82 7.49 -14.47
C ARG A 148 5.28 6.17 -15.00
N ILE A 149 4.00 5.88 -14.78
CA ILE A 149 3.40 4.58 -15.12
C ILE A 149 3.39 4.29 -16.64
N SER A 150 3.36 5.34 -17.47
CA SER A 150 3.46 5.23 -18.93
C SER A 150 4.84 4.78 -19.41
N GLN A 151 5.88 4.91 -18.58
CA GLN A 151 7.26 4.47 -18.87
C GLN A 151 7.46 2.98 -18.60
N MET A 152 6.53 2.33 -17.88
CA MET A 152 6.58 0.89 -17.65
C MET A 152 6.41 0.17 -18.99
N ASP A 153 7.14 -0.93 -19.15
CA ASP A 153 7.08 -1.75 -20.36
C ASP A 153 5.61 -2.07 -20.71
N ARG A 154 5.25 -1.90 -21.99
CA ARG A 154 3.87 -2.00 -22.47
C ARG A 154 3.31 -3.41 -22.33
N ASP A 155 4.19 -4.42 -22.34
CA ASP A 155 3.82 -5.82 -22.27
C ASP A 155 3.59 -6.29 -20.83
N ILE A 156 3.79 -5.42 -19.83
CA ILE A 156 3.43 -5.71 -18.44
C ILE A 156 1.94 -5.37 -18.22
N PRO A 157 1.07 -6.40 -18.10
CA PRO A 157 -0.31 -6.20 -17.72
C PRO A 157 -0.43 -5.72 -16.27
N ILE A 158 -1.39 -4.84 -16.02
CA ILE A 158 -1.68 -4.28 -14.70
C ILE A 158 -3.11 -4.61 -14.31
N THR A 159 -3.32 -5.10 -13.09
CA THR A 159 -4.65 -5.19 -12.49
C THR A 159 -4.69 -4.41 -11.18
N VAL A 160 -5.62 -3.48 -11.08
CA VAL A 160 -5.86 -2.69 -9.88
C VAL A 160 -7.05 -3.28 -9.14
N VAL A 161 -6.87 -3.60 -7.87
CA VAL A 161 -7.90 -4.14 -6.99
C VAL A 161 -8.14 -3.14 -5.86
N TYR A 162 -9.40 -2.75 -5.65
CA TYR A 162 -9.79 -1.87 -4.54
C TYR A 162 -11.04 -2.35 -3.83
N GLY A 163 -11.21 -1.96 -2.58
CA GLY A 163 -12.44 -2.14 -1.83
C GLY A 163 -13.45 -1.07 -2.20
N ALA A 164 -14.70 -1.46 -2.48
CA ALA A 164 -15.76 -0.53 -2.90
C ALA A 164 -16.10 0.54 -1.84
N ARG A 165 -15.71 0.33 -0.57
CA ARG A 165 -15.86 1.29 0.53
C ARG A 165 -14.57 2.02 0.88
N SER A 166 -13.49 1.81 0.12
CA SER A 166 -12.20 2.44 0.41
C SER A 166 -12.22 3.94 0.10
N CYS A 167 -11.49 4.70 0.91
CA CYS A 167 -11.22 6.10 0.67
C CYS A 167 -9.99 6.33 -0.22
N ILE A 168 -9.26 5.26 -0.58
CA ILE A 168 -8.19 5.34 -1.56
C ILE A 168 -8.80 5.48 -2.95
N ASP A 169 -8.31 6.48 -3.69
CA ASP A 169 -8.80 6.89 -4.99
C ASP A 169 -9.01 5.72 -5.97
N GLY A 170 -10.28 5.35 -6.17
CA GLY A 170 -10.69 4.36 -7.17
C GLY A 170 -10.42 4.79 -8.61
N ASN A 171 -10.14 6.08 -8.86
CA ASN A 171 -9.87 6.60 -10.21
C ASN A 171 -8.45 6.35 -10.69
N SER A 172 -7.54 5.93 -9.80
CA SER A 172 -6.18 5.58 -10.19
C SER A 172 -6.17 4.47 -11.26
N GLY A 173 -7.09 3.51 -11.19
CA GLY A 173 -7.26 2.47 -12.23
C GLY A 173 -7.60 3.04 -13.61
N SER A 174 -8.64 3.88 -13.69
CA SER A 174 -9.06 4.56 -14.93
C SER A 174 -7.98 5.47 -15.50
N THR A 175 -7.23 6.15 -14.61
CA THR A 175 -6.12 7.02 -15.01
C THR A 175 -4.95 6.21 -15.57
N ILE A 176 -4.58 5.09 -14.93
CA ILE A 176 -3.56 4.16 -15.45
C ILE A 176 -3.97 3.65 -16.84
N GLN A 177 -5.23 3.27 -17.01
CA GLN A 177 -5.76 2.80 -18.31
C GLN A 177 -5.63 3.89 -19.39
N SER A 178 -5.94 5.14 -19.05
CA SER A 178 -5.83 6.28 -19.95
C SER A 178 -4.37 6.60 -20.32
N LEU A 179 -3.44 6.43 -19.37
CA LEU A 179 -2.01 6.64 -19.57
C LEU A 179 -1.30 5.47 -20.29
N ARG A 180 -1.95 4.30 -20.37
CA ARG A 180 -1.41 3.09 -21.00
C ARG A 180 -2.42 2.48 -22.01
N PRO A 181 -2.81 3.22 -23.06
CA PRO A 181 -3.88 2.81 -23.97
C PRO A 181 -3.58 1.55 -24.78
N ASN A 182 -2.30 1.19 -24.93
CA ASN A 182 -1.84 0.01 -25.68
C ASN A 182 -1.38 -1.14 -24.77
N SER A 183 -1.78 -1.13 -23.50
CA SER A 183 -1.43 -2.17 -22.52
C SER A 183 -2.67 -2.68 -21.83
N TYR A 184 -2.63 -3.94 -21.39
CA TYR A 184 -3.70 -4.48 -20.57
C TYR A 184 -3.74 -3.79 -19.20
N VAL A 185 -4.86 -3.13 -18.91
CA VAL A 185 -5.16 -2.56 -17.61
C VAL A 185 -6.58 -2.97 -17.24
N LYS A 186 -6.73 -3.68 -16.12
CA LYS A 186 -8.03 -4.07 -15.56
C LYS A 186 -8.18 -3.47 -14.17
N THR A 187 -9.40 -3.10 -13.83
CA THR A 187 -9.75 -2.58 -12.51
C THR A 187 -10.87 -3.44 -11.93
N ILE A 188 -10.71 -3.86 -10.68
CA ILE A 188 -11.62 -4.77 -9.96
C ILE A 188 -11.99 -4.11 -8.63
N ALA A 189 -13.30 -3.94 -8.43
CA ALA A 189 -13.87 -3.52 -7.16
C ALA A 189 -14.34 -4.75 -6.37
N ILE A 190 -13.90 -4.90 -5.13
CA ILE A 190 -14.42 -5.91 -4.21
C ILE A 190 -15.51 -5.27 -3.35
N LEU A 191 -16.74 -5.75 -3.53
CA LEU A 191 -17.91 -5.21 -2.84
C LEU A 191 -17.84 -5.52 -1.34
N GLY A 192 -18.29 -4.59 -0.49
CA GLY A 192 -18.26 -4.77 0.97
C GLY A 192 -16.89 -4.54 1.62
N ALA A 193 -15.80 -4.54 0.85
CA ALA A 193 -14.44 -4.33 1.34
C ALA A 193 -14.04 -2.84 1.45
N GLY A 194 -13.19 -2.54 2.44
CA GLY A 194 -12.46 -1.28 2.56
C GLY A 194 -10.98 -1.44 2.17
N HIS A 195 -10.10 -0.68 2.81
CA HIS A 195 -8.67 -0.65 2.49
C HIS A 195 -7.92 -1.99 2.69
N TYR A 196 -8.38 -2.83 3.62
CA TYR A 196 -7.79 -4.15 3.86
C TYR A 196 -8.63 -5.21 3.14
N VAL A 197 -8.63 -5.14 1.80
CA VAL A 197 -9.55 -5.92 0.95
C VAL A 197 -9.52 -7.41 1.27
N TYR A 198 -8.31 -7.97 1.40
CA TYR A 198 -8.05 -9.36 1.75
C TYR A 198 -8.54 -9.77 3.14
N ALA A 199 -8.74 -8.83 4.06
CA ALA A 199 -9.23 -9.10 5.40
C ALA A 199 -10.73 -8.81 5.54
N ASP A 200 -11.28 -7.94 4.70
CA ASP A 200 -12.72 -7.63 4.70
C ASP A 200 -13.54 -8.65 3.93
N GLN A 201 -13.03 -9.14 2.80
CA GLN A 201 -13.69 -10.10 1.91
C GLN A 201 -12.65 -11.11 1.39
N PRO A 202 -12.14 -12.02 2.24
CA PRO A 202 -11.05 -12.92 1.89
C PRO A 202 -11.40 -13.88 0.75
N GLU A 203 -12.62 -14.41 0.71
CA GLU A 203 -13.07 -15.35 -0.32
C GLU A 203 -13.07 -14.69 -1.71
N ASP A 204 -13.78 -13.57 -1.85
CA ASP A 204 -13.87 -12.80 -3.10
C ASP A 204 -12.49 -12.31 -3.56
N PHE A 205 -11.68 -11.78 -2.63
CA PHE A 205 -10.33 -11.32 -2.95
C PHE A 205 -9.46 -12.47 -3.47
N ASN A 206 -9.46 -13.60 -2.78
CA ASN A 206 -8.65 -14.75 -3.16
C ASN A 206 -9.10 -15.36 -4.49
N GLU A 207 -10.40 -15.45 -4.75
CA GLU A 207 -10.93 -15.88 -6.04
C GLU A 207 -10.41 -14.98 -7.16
N LYS A 208 -10.54 -13.66 -7.01
CA LYS A 208 -10.10 -12.71 -8.04
C LYS A 208 -8.60 -12.71 -8.26
N VAL A 209 -7.79 -12.90 -7.22
CA VAL A 209 -6.33 -13.04 -7.38
C VAL A 209 -5.98 -14.33 -8.10
N LYS A 210 -6.65 -15.46 -7.80
CA LYS A 210 -6.45 -16.72 -8.53
C LYS A 210 -6.85 -16.60 -10.00
N ASP A 211 -8.01 -16.00 -10.28
CA ASP A 211 -8.46 -15.74 -11.66
C ASP A 211 -7.40 -14.96 -12.46
N ILE A 212 -6.75 -13.98 -11.85
CA ILE A 212 -5.66 -13.21 -12.47
C ILE A 212 -4.45 -14.12 -12.70
N CYS A 213 -4.02 -14.86 -11.68
CA CYS A 213 -2.87 -15.76 -11.78
C CYS A 213 -3.05 -16.82 -12.87
N ASP A 214 -4.25 -17.40 -12.98
CA ASP A 214 -4.57 -18.43 -13.98
C ASP A 214 -4.67 -17.86 -15.40
N SER A 215 -4.87 -16.53 -15.54
CA SER A 215 -4.89 -15.84 -16.84
C SER A 215 -3.50 -15.46 -17.37
N VAL A 216 -2.44 -15.67 -16.59
CA VAL A 216 -1.07 -15.27 -16.91
C VAL A 216 -0.23 -16.51 -17.24
N ASP A 217 0.11 -16.70 -18.51
CA ASP A 217 0.98 -17.78 -19.00
C ASP A 217 2.39 -17.75 -18.39
#